data_AF-A0AAP0GHK5-F1
#
_entry.id   AF-A0AAP0GHK5-F1
#
_cell.length_a   1.000
_cell.length_b   1.000
_cell.length_c   1.000
_cell.angle_alpha   90.00
_cell.angle_beta   90.00
_cell.angle_gamma   90.00
#
_symmetry.space_group_name_H-M   'P 1'
#
loop_
_entity.id
_entity.type
_entity.pdbx_description
1 polymer ?
#
loop_
_entity_poly.entity_id
_entity_poly.type
_entity_poly.pdbx_seq_one_letter_code
_entity_poly.pdbx_strand_id
1 'polypeptide(L)' 'MVTDNLPPPSVTAKLLQSTSIGKVRLYVTDPMIIKALGNTNIGITIAAANGDILAMAADVSFAKSWIC' A
#
# COMPACT_ATOMS: atom_id res chain seq x y z
N MET A 1 -14.45 -8.61 -6.24
CA MET A 1 -15.35 -7.68 -5.51
C MET A 1 -14.83 -7.62 -4.08
N VAL A 2 -14.19 -6.52 -3.68
CA VAL A 2 -13.57 -6.34 -2.36
C VAL A 2 -14.20 -5.10 -1.73
N THR A 3 -15.10 -5.37 -0.77
CA THR A 3 -15.53 -4.58 0.39
C THR A 3 -16.23 -3.21 0.19
N ASP A 4 -17.54 -3.20 0.39
CA ASP A 4 -18.39 -2.00 0.50
C ASP A 4 -18.38 -1.34 1.90
N ASN A 5 -17.52 -1.76 2.84
CA ASN A 5 -17.54 -1.30 4.24
C ASN A 5 -16.17 -0.88 4.79
N LEU A 6 -15.17 -0.62 3.94
CA LEU A 6 -13.92 -0.05 4.44
C LEU A 6 -14.09 1.44 4.72
N PRO A 7 -13.68 1.93 5.91
CA PRO A 7 -13.63 3.36 6.16
C PRO A 7 -12.75 4.04 5.12
N PRO A 8 -13.09 5.27 4.68
CA PRO A 8 -12.31 5.99 3.69
C PRO A 8 -10.82 5.99 4.08
N PRO A 9 -9.90 5.88 3.12
CA PRO A 9 -8.46 5.81 3.40
C PRO A 9 -7.95 6.93 4.32
N SER A 10 -8.55 8.12 4.23
CA SER A 10 -8.28 9.28 5.08
C SER A 10 -8.71 9.11 6.54
N VAL A 11 -9.84 8.44 6.80
CA VAL A 11 -10.30 8.10 8.16
C VAL A 11 -9.40 7.03 8.76
N THR A 12 -9.05 6.02 7.97
CA THR A 12 -8.13 4.96 8.37
C THR A 12 -6.74 5.52 8.70
N ALA A 13 -6.21 6.44 7.88
CA ALA A 13 -4.93 7.10 8.14
C ALA A 13 -4.93 7.90 9.46
N LYS A 14 -6.00 8.67 9.72
CA LYS A 14 -6.16 9.40 10.99
C LYS A 14 -6.27 8.47 12.19
N LEU A 15 -7.00 7.36 12.04
CA LEU A 15 -7.10 6.35 13.10
C LEU A 15 -5.72 5.75 13.41
N LEU A 16 -4.95 5.41 12.38
CA LEU A 16 -3.60 4.87 12.55
C LEU A 16 -2.68 5.89 13.24
N GLN A 17 -2.75 7.17 12.89
CA GLN A 17 -2.00 8.25 13.58
C GLN A 17 -2.39 8.43 15.04
N SER A 18 -3.65 8.17 15.40
CA SER A 18 -4.10 8.25 16.80
C SER A 18 -3.62 7.08 17.67
N THR A 19 -2.92 6.10 17.06
CA THR A 19 -2.37 4.93 17.73
C THR A 19 -0.84 4.94 17.66
N SER A 20 -0.19 4.09 18.47
CA SER A 20 1.26 3.89 18.41
C SER A 20 1.72 3.03 17.20
N ILE A 21 0.87 2.83 16.20
CA ILE A 21 1.18 2.01 15.02
C ILE A 21 2.09 2.81 14.08
N GLY A 22 3.36 2.42 14.04
CA GLY A 22 4.36 3.04 13.15
C GLY A 22 4.54 2.35 11.79
N LYS A 23 3.93 1.19 11.56
CA LYS A 23 4.09 0.40 10.32
C LYS A 23 2.81 -0.31 9.91
N VAL A 24 2.47 -0.27 8.62
CA VAL A 24 1.29 -0.92 8.05
C VAL A 24 1.68 -1.72 6.80
N ARG A 25 1.09 -2.90 6.62
CA ARG A 25 1.24 -3.72 5.41
C ARG A 25 0.00 -3.57 4.53
N LEU A 26 0.20 -3.14 3.29
CA LEU A 26 -0.82 -3.09 2.25
C LEU A 26 -0.71 -4.33 1.37
N TYR A 27 -1.82 -5.05 1.22
CA TYR A 27 -1.94 -6.20 0.32
C TYR A 27 -2.39 -5.81 -1.09
N VAL A 28 -2.84 -4.56 -1.26
CA VAL A 28 -3.28 -4.01 -2.53
C VAL A 28 -2.60 -2.67 -2.72
N THR A 29 -2.06 -2.43 -3.91
CA THR A 29 -1.41 -1.17 -4.28
C THR A 29 -2.47 -0.16 -4.70
N ASP A 30 -3.10 0.52 -3.72
CA ASP A 30 -4.04 1.61 -3.98
C ASP A 30 -3.36 2.97 -3.80
N PRO A 31 -3.21 3.78 -4.87
CA PRO A 31 -2.64 5.13 -4.80
C PRO A 31 -3.36 6.06 -3.83
N MET A 32 -4.68 5.89 -3.62
CA MET A 32 -5.44 6.69 -2.65
C MET A 32 -5.03 6.41 -1.21
N ILE A 33 -4.73 5.14 -0.88
CA ILE A 33 -4.25 4.75 0.45
C ILE A 33 -2.83 5.26 0.68
N ILE A 34 -1.96 5.13 -0.33
CA ILE A 34 -0.57 5.63 -0.26
C ILE A 34 -0.58 7.14 -0.03
N LYS A 35 -1.41 7.89 -0.76
CA LYS A 35 -1.56 9.34 -0.57
C LYS A 35 -2.13 9.70 0.80
N ALA A 36 -3.12 8.94 1.30
CA ALA A 36 -3.72 9.18 2.61
C ALA A 36 -2.74 8.93 3.77
N LEU A 37 -1.83 7.96 3.61
CA LEU A 37 -0.74 7.70 4.56
C LEU A 37 0.49 8.61 4.34
N GLY A 38 0.49 9.42 3.27
CA GLY A 38 1.50 10.44 3.04
C GLY A 38 1.56 11.43 4.19
N ASN A 39 2.78 11.81 4.60
CA ASN A 39 3.03 12.73 5.73
C ASN A 39 2.56 12.24 7.11
N THR A 40 2.22 10.96 7.26
CA THR A 40 1.77 10.41 8.55
C THR A 40 2.90 9.85 9.44
N ASN A 41 4.15 9.84 8.94
CA ASN A 41 5.31 9.12 9.54
C ASN A 41 5.10 7.60 9.73
N ILE A 42 4.04 7.04 9.15
CA ILE A 42 3.77 5.61 9.18
C ILE A 42 4.53 4.95 8.03
N GLY A 43 5.37 3.95 8.34
CA GLY A 43 6.05 3.13 7.35
C GLY A 43 5.05 2.23 6.60
N ILE A 44 5.11 2.23 5.27
CA ILE A 44 4.22 1.44 4.41
C ILE A 44 5.02 0.31 3.78
N THR A 45 4.55 -0.93 3.96
CA THR A 45 5.06 -2.09 3.22
C THR A 45 4.00 -2.54 2.22
N ILE A 46 4.29 -2.45 0.93
CA ILE A 46 3.41 -2.90 -0.14
C ILE A 46 3.87 -4.29 -0.58
N ALA A 47 2.97 -5.27 -0.52
CA ALA A 47 3.25 -6.59 -1.07
C ALA A 47 3.09 -6.59 -2.59
N ALA A 48 4.08 -7.12 -3.31
CA ALA A 48 3.88 -7.46 -4.72
C ALA A 48 2.84 -8.58 -4.82
N ALA A 49 1.94 -8.50 -5.80
CA ALA A 49 0.97 -9.55 -6.03
C ALA A 49 1.69 -10.83 -6.47
N ASN A 50 1.21 -11.99 -6.01
CA ASN A 50 1.88 -13.27 -6.31
C ASN A 50 2.04 -13.53 -7.82
N GLY A 51 1.14 -13.01 -8.65
CA GLY A 51 1.22 -13.12 -10.11
C GLY A 51 2.35 -12.30 -10.75
N ASP A 52 2.81 -11.24 -10.08
CA ASP A 52 3.83 -10.34 -10.60
C ASP A 52 5.25 -10.78 -10.20
N ILE A 53 5.39 -11.73 -9.26
CA ILE A 53 6.70 -12.19 -8.75
C ILE A 53 7.57 -12.75 -9.88
N LEU A 54 7.01 -13.57 -10.78
CA LEU A 54 7.77 -14.16 -11.89
C LEU A 54 8.18 -13.10 -12.91
N ALA A 55 7.30 -12.14 -13.22
CA ALA A 55 7.59 -11.05 -14.15
C ALA A 55 8.65 -10.08 -13.58
N MET A 56 8.58 -9.77 -12.28
CA MET A 56 9.60 -8.99 -11.58
C MET A 56 10.95 -9.69 -11.49
N ALA A 57 10.96 -11.01 -11.31
CA ALA A 57 12.19 -11.80 -11.29
C ALA A 57 12.82 -11.92 -12.69
N ALA A 58 11.99 -11.97 -13.73
CA ALA A 58 12.43 -12.13 -15.11
C ALA A 58 12.89 -10.81 -15.76
N ASP A 59 12.29 -9.67 -15.39
CA ASP A 59 12.58 -8.38 -16.01
C ASP A 59 12.68 -7.23 -14.99
N VAL A 60 13.88 -6.66 -14.89
CA VAL A 60 14.18 -5.48 -14.05
C VAL A 60 13.40 -4.25 -14.54
N SER A 61 13.07 -4.16 -15.82
CA SER A 61 12.26 -3.08 -16.40
C SER A 61 10.82 -3.15 -15.93
N PHE A 62 10.26 -4.37 -15.82
CA PHE A 62 8.95 -4.58 -15.21
C PHE A 62 8.95 -4.20 -13.73
N ALA A 63 10.00 -4.57 -12.98
CA ALA A 63 10.16 -4.16 -11.59
C ALA A 63 10.25 -2.62 -11.44
N LYS A 64 10.92 -1.93 -12.36
CA LYS A 64 10.95 -0.46 -12.40
C LYS A 64 9.58 0.13 -12.70
N SER A 65 8.84 -0.42 -13.68
CA SER A 65 7.50 0.03 -14.02
C SER A 65 6.47 -0.24 -12.91
N TRP A 66 6.74 -1.16 -12.00
CA TRP A 66 5.85 -1.41 -10.87
C TRP A 66 6.05 -0.40 -9.74
N ILE A 67 7.26 0.15 -9.61
CA ILE A 67 7.62 1.16 -8.61
C ILE A 67 7.26 2.57 -9.09
N CYS A 68 7.44 2.85 -10.39
CA CYS A 68 7.21 4.15 -11.04
C CYS A 68 5.79 4.28 -11.59
#